data_AF-A0A094FDE6-F1
#
_entry.id   AF-A0A094FDE6-F1
#
_cell.length_a   1.000
_cell.length_b   1.000
_cell.length_c   1.000
_cell.angle_alpha   90.00
_cell.angle_beta   90.00
_cell.angle_gamma   90.00
#
_symmetry.space_group_name_H-M   'P 1'
#
loop_
_entity.id
_entity.type
_entity.pdbx_description
1 polymer ?
#
loop_
_entity_poly.entity_id
_entity_poly.type
_entity_poly.pdbx_seq_one_letter_code
_entity_poly.pdbx_strand_id
1 'polypeptide(L)'
;MIRRVNVTDDSVDATWVKTTGLPTLGRLSYSKKHLKCKPELSEASRTMFRGRLTSAFAHLISDPKGFSYPIELLQSVKTDAVEMEDEVEAAKDKALATMEKLLKKTKKASEKEKTSLEALALLYALVVFQLLNGESDAASVLDELKLCYDKLIRGKEDEEGQDVSQVLVEILLSLMSRSSLLLRKVAQHVFTAFAGEITAEGLALMTDVLGASESAKGQQALFDQNDDEEHDHDHEDGSDDDELDSDVEMISANGDADDDAEDGEDADMAALDKALAAALDTHRLDEDAAAASESDSDADMSDSEMLQLDEKLVEIFAARKKTPNKKQEAKDARATVVNLKNRILDLLEIYVRRAPEKVEAYGLVLPLLRCMRETGTKQVGERAHSVLAAFKKATKGGKAEGEDEEEKVDFDILERIELLKEIHEEAAKDASHAFAKAASTASLLVASSLYRVDKRLVKKVAGVYRDTQVQWVMGEKKVAAGLFVDWVNWCQSHAGAAQ
;
A
#
# COMPACT_ATOMS: atom_id res chain seq x y z
N MET A 1 -18.39 -18.23 5.80
CA MET A 1 -17.87 -19.45 6.47
C MET A 1 -16.35 -19.50 6.43
N ILE A 2 -15.69 -19.51 5.25
CA ILE A 2 -14.20 -19.58 5.17
C ILE A 2 -13.51 -18.44 5.95
N ARG A 3 -14.01 -17.19 5.87
CA ARG A 3 -13.47 -16.04 6.61
C ARG A 3 -13.48 -16.17 8.14
N ARG A 4 -14.27 -17.10 8.69
CA ARG A 4 -14.37 -17.33 10.15
C ARG A 4 -13.49 -18.51 10.62
N VAL A 5 -12.80 -19.18 9.71
CA VAL A 5 -11.91 -20.30 10.05
C VAL A 5 -10.55 -19.75 10.44
N ASN A 6 -10.14 -20.04 11.67
CA ASN A 6 -8.76 -19.83 12.08
C ASN A 6 -7.95 -21.08 11.75
N VAL A 7 -7.06 -21.01 10.75
CA VAL A 7 -6.25 -22.15 10.28
C VAL A 7 -5.17 -22.55 11.31
N THR A 8 -4.94 -21.72 12.33
CA THR A 8 -4.01 -22.01 13.43
C THR A 8 -4.66 -22.77 14.58
N ASP A 9 -5.98 -22.80 14.64
CA ASP A 9 -6.72 -23.47 15.70
C ASP A 9 -6.86 -24.95 15.35
N ASP A 10 -5.94 -25.76 15.89
CA ASP A 10 -5.94 -27.21 15.68
C ASP A 10 -7.19 -27.90 16.31
N SER A 11 -8.01 -27.18 17.10
CA SER A 11 -9.30 -27.67 17.62
C SER A 11 -10.45 -27.59 16.62
N VAL A 12 -10.28 -26.80 15.54
CA VAL A 12 -11.26 -26.64 14.46
C VAL A 12 -10.81 -27.42 13.25
N ASP A 13 -11.62 -28.39 12.79
CA ASP A 13 -11.36 -29.08 11.53
C ASP A 13 -11.47 -28.11 10.35
N ALA A 14 -10.34 -27.60 9.88
CA ALA A 14 -10.23 -26.71 8.73
C ALA A 14 -10.01 -27.48 7.40
N THR A 15 -9.96 -28.82 7.42
CA THR A 15 -9.63 -29.61 6.20
C THR A 15 -10.65 -29.39 5.08
N TRP A 16 -11.92 -29.15 5.43
CA TRP A 16 -12.98 -28.86 4.47
C TRP A 16 -12.69 -27.61 3.61
N VAL A 17 -11.92 -26.64 4.13
CA VAL A 17 -11.54 -25.43 3.37
C VAL A 17 -10.70 -25.82 2.16
N LYS A 18 -9.74 -26.73 2.38
CA LYS A 18 -8.86 -27.29 1.34
C LYS A 18 -9.60 -28.23 0.40
N THR A 19 -10.42 -29.15 0.93
CA THR A 19 -10.99 -30.25 0.14
C THR A 19 -12.25 -29.84 -0.63
N THR A 20 -13.04 -28.93 -0.08
CA THR A 20 -14.40 -28.66 -0.57
C THR A 20 -14.63 -27.16 -0.77
N GLY A 21 -14.31 -26.32 0.20
CA GLY A 21 -14.63 -24.89 0.18
C GLY A 21 -13.99 -24.14 -0.98
N LEU A 22 -12.65 -24.08 -0.99
CA LEU A 22 -11.91 -23.40 -2.06
C LEU A 22 -12.06 -24.10 -3.42
N PRO A 23 -11.98 -25.43 -3.56
CA PRO A 23 -12.20 -26.08 -4.85
C PRO A 23 -13.58 -25.81 -5.44
N THR A 24 -14.62 -25.69 -4.62
CA THR A 24 -15.96 -25.34 -5.10
C THR A 24 -15.98 -23.91 -5.64
N LEU A 25 -15.46 -22.94 -4.87
CA LEU A 25 -15.36 -21.54 -5.32
C LEU A 25 -14.49 -21.42 -6.58
N GLY A 26 -13.33 -22.07 -6.63
CA GLY A 26 -12.43 -22.07 -7.78
C GLY A 26 -13.08 -22.62 -9.04
N ARG A 27 -13.84 -23.73 -8.94
CA ARG A 27 -14.57 -24.29 -10.08
C ARG A 27 -15.68 -23.36 -10.57
N LEU A 28 -16.41 -22.72 -9.66
CA LEU A 28 -17.44 -21.73 -10.01
C LEU A 28 -16.82 -20.50 -10.69
N SER A 29 -15.63 -20.07 -10.25
CA SER A 29 -14.90 -18.94 -10.83
C SER A 29 -14.30 -19.26 -12.20
N TYR A 30 -13.59 -20.38 -12.34
CA TYR A 30 -12.65 -20.62 -13.44
C TYR A 30 -12.91 -21.87 -14.28
N SER A 31 -13.90 -22.71 -13.95
CA SER A 31 -14.23 -23.91 -14.75
C SER A 31 -15.50 -23.73 -15.58
N LYS A 32 -15.48 -24.23 -16.83
CA LYS A 32 -16.61 -24.23 -17.77
C LYS A 32 -17.05 -25.64 -18.13
N LYS A 33 -16.18 -26.50 -18.68
CA LYS A 33 -16.58 -27.83 -19.20
C LYS A 33 -16.93 -28.85 -18.11
N HIS A 34 -16.40 -28.66 -16.91
CA HIS A 34 -16.57 -29.60 -15.79
C HIS A 34 -17.64 -29.19 -14.78
N LEU A 35 -18.33 -28.07 -15.02
CA LEU A 35 -19.31 -27.50 -14.10
C LEU A 35 -20.73 -27.73 -14.64
N LYS A 36 -21.51 -28.62 -14.01
CA LYS A 36 -22.91 -28.88 -14.39
C LYS A 36 -23.85 -27.89 -13.72
N CYS A 37 -23.73 -26.59 -14.01
CA CYS A 37 -24.69 -25.58 -13.56
C CYS A 37 -25.80 -25.38 -14.59
N LYS A 38 -27.06 -25.33 -14.13
CA LYS A 38 -28.23 -24.94 -14.94
C LYS A 38 -29.02 -23.87 -14.17
N PRO A 39 -29.20 -22.66 -14.73
CA PRO A 39 -28.64 -22.15 -15.99
C PRO A 39 -27.10 -22.03 -15.96
N GLU A 40 -26.47 -21.84 -17.12
CA GLU A 40 -25.03 -21.60 -17.21
C GLU A 40 -24.65 -20.33 -16.44
N LEU A 41 -23.47 -20.34 -15.82
CA LEU A 41 -22.98 -19.19 -15.06
C LEU A 41 -22.62 -18.02 -15.98
N SER A 42 -23.26 -16.87 -15.74
CA SER A 42 -22.90 -15.61 -16.37
C SER A 42 -21.50 -15.14 -15.94
N GLU A 43 -20.88 -14.29 -16.75
CA GLU A 43 -19.61 -13.65 -16.41
C GLU A 43 -19.72 -12.84 -15.10
N ALA A 44 -20.80 -12.08 -14.91
CA ALA A 44 -21.07 -11.35 -13.67
C ALA A 44 -21.07 -12.26 -12.43
N SER A 45 -21.66 -13.45 -12.53
CA SER A 45 -21.64 -14.43 -11.44
C SER A 45 -20.22 -14.95 -11.18
N ARG A 46 -19.43 -15.18 -12.23
CA ARG A 46 -18.03 -15.61 -12.11
C ARG A 46 -17.18 -14.52 -11.47
N THR A 47 -17.36 -13.26 -11.85
CA THR A 47 -16.70 -12.10 -11.22
C THR A 47 -17.04 -12.01 -9.74
N MET A 48 -18.30 -12.26 -9.36
CA MET A 48 -18.68 -12.37 -7.95
C MET A 48 -17.91 -13.49 -7.22
N PHE A 49 -17.85 -14.70 -7.80
CA PHE A 49 -17.11 -15.82 -7.20
C PHE A 49 -15.59 -15.54 -7.11
N ARG A 50 -15.00 -14.90 -8.12
CA ARG A 50 -13.60 -14.44 -8.11
C ARG A 50 -13.36 -13.47 -6.95
N GLY A 51 -14.23 -12.47 -6.76
CA GLY A 51 -14.14 -11.54 -5.63
C GLY A 51 -14.26 -12.23 -4.27
N ARG A 52 -15.17 -13.22 -4.14
CA ARG A 52 -15.28 -14.04 -2.92
C ARG A 52 -14.04 -14.89 -2.68
N LEU A 53 -13.43 -15.42 -3.74
CA LEU A 53 -12.20 -16.20 -3.67
C LEU A 53 -11.00 -15.34 -3.23
N THR A 54 -10.79 -14.18 -3.87
CA THR A 54 -9.77 -13.19 -3.48
C THR A 54 -9.87 -12.84 -2.01
N SER A 55 -11.10 -12.62 -1.52
CA SER A 55 -11.32 -12.33 -0.13
C SER A 55 -11.08 -13.52 0.81
N ALA A 56 -11.42 -14.74 0.39
CA ALA A 56 -11.11 -15.94 1.16
C ALA A 56 -9.59 -16.11 1.29
N PHE A 57 -8.83 -15.92 0.20
CA PHE A 57 -7.38 -15.92 0.24
C PHE A 57 -6.83 -14.85 1.17
N ALA A 58 -7.33 -13.61 1.08
CA ALA A 58 -6.86 -12.52 1.94
C ALA A 58 -6.99 -12.84 3.45
N HIS A 59 -8.01 -13.60 3.85
CA HIS A 59 -8.15 -14.08 5.23
C HIS A 59 -7.21 -15.26 5.54
N LEU A 60 -7.09 -16.23 4.63
CA LEU A 60 -6.29 -17.43 4.87
C LEU A 60 -4.79 -17.11 4.96
N ILE A 61 -4.28 -16.24 4.09
CA ILE A 61 -2.85 -15.86 4.06
C ILE A 61 -2.44 -14.92 5.21
N SER A 62 -3.34 -14.64 6.17
CA SER A 62 -2.92 -13.99 7.42
C SER A 62 -1.96 -14.85 8.23
N ASP A 63 -1.92 -16.16 7.96
CA ASP A 63 -1.06 -17.12 8.64
C ASP A 63 -0.15 -17.86 7.64
N PRO A 64 1.10 -18.21 7.99
CA PRO A 64 1.99 -18.98 7.13
C PRO A 64 1.42 -20.32 6.65
N LYS A 65 0.65 -21.03 7.49
CA LYS A 65 -0.05 -22.28 7.08
C LYS A 65 -1.04 -22.02 5.94
N GLY A 66 -1.49 -20.78 5.77
CA GLY A 66 -2.43 -20.37 4.75
C GLY A 66 -1.83 -20.13 3.35
N PHE A 67 -0.51 -20.00 3.24
CA PHE A 67 0.14 -19.67 1.96
C PHE A 67 0.03 -20.79 0.91
N SER A 68 -0.18 -22.03 1.33
CA SER A 68 -0.36 -23.14 0.38
C SER A 68 -1.73 -23.13 -0.30
N TYR A 69 -2.77 -22.49 0.26
CA TYR A 69 -4.13 -22.59 -0.28
C TYR A 69 -4.28 -22.05 -1.71
N PRO A 70 -3.78 -20.84 -2.07
CA PRO A 70 -3.90 -20.35 -3.44
C PRO A 70 -3.16 -21.24 -4.44
N ILE A 71 -1.98 -21.73 -4.04
CA ILE A 71 -1.10 -22.58 -4.83
C ILE A 71 -1.78 -23.94 -5.11
N GLU A 72 -2.28 -24.59 -4.07
CA GLU A 72 -2.97 -25.89 -4.16
C GLU A 72 -4.29 -25.79 -4.94
N LEU A 73 -4.97 -24.63 -4.87
CA LEU A 73 -6.19 -24.43 -5.64
C LEU A 73 -5.89 -24.42 -7.15
N LEU A 74 -4.84 -23.71 -7.58
CA LEU A 74 -4.42 -23.71 -8.99
C LEU A 74 -4.02 -25.10 -9.50
N GLN A 75 -3.44 -25.94 -8.63
CA GLN A 75 -3.08 -27.32 -9.00
C GLN A 75 -4.30 -28.25 -9.07
N SER A 76 -5.37 -27.97 -8.33
CA SER A 76 -6.53 -28.87 -8.21
C SER A 76 -7.71 -28.50 -9.11
N VAL A 77 -7.77 -27.25 -9.59
CA VAL A 77 -8.88 -26.74 -10.40
C VAL A 77 -8.42 -26.49 -11.84
N LYS A 78 -9.19 -27.02 -12.80
CA LYS A 78 -8.99 -26.70 -14.21
C LYS A 78 -9.56 -25.31 -14.52
N THR A 79 -8.74 -24.47 -15.12
CA THR A 79 -9.06 -23.07 -15.45
C THR A 79 -9.38 -22.93 -16.94
N ASP A 80 -10.53 -23.47 -17.37
CA ASP A 80 -10.97 -23.50 -18.79
C ASP A 80 -12.13 -22.53 -19.10
N ALA A 81 -12.52 -21.68 -18.15
CA ALA A 81 -13.57 -20.68 -18.34
C ALA A 81 -13.10 -19.35 -18.93
N VAL A 82 -11.79 -19.14 -19.00
CA VAL A 82 -11.18 -17.91 -19.54
C VAL A 82 -10.52 -18.29 -20.86
N GLU A 83 -10.99 -17.70 -21.94
CA GLU A 83 -10.36 -17.84 -23.25
C GLU A 83 -9.13 -16.92 -23.26
N MET A 84 -7.97 -17.47 -23.60
CA MET A 84 -6.69 -16.79 -23.61
C MET A 84 -6.05 -16.99 -24.99
N GLU A 85 -5.28 -16.01 -25.44
CA GLU A 85 -4.44 -16.17 -26.62
C GLU A 85 -3.31 -17.17 -26.32
N ASP A 86 -2.79 -17.83 -27.37
CA ASP A 86 -1.80 -18.91 -27.24
C ASP A 86 -0.54 -18.47 -26.47
N GLU A 87 -0.12 -17.21 -26.64
CA GLU A 87 1.03 -16.64 -25.95
C GLU A 87 0.79 -16.48 -24.44
N VAL A 88 -0.41 -16.00 -24.08
CA VAL A 88 -0.86 -15.81 -22.69
C VAL A 88 -1.04 -17.16 -21.99
N GLU A 89 -1.59 -18.15 -22.69
CA GLU A 89 -1.71 -19.52 -22.16
C GLU A 89 -0.33 -20.16 -21.95
N ALA A 90 0.62 -19.93 -22.86
CA ALA A 90 2.00 -20.40 -22.68
C ALA A 90 2.71 -19.73 -21.50
N ALA A 91 2.50 -18.43 -21.27
CA ALA A 91 3.04 -17.72 -20.10
C ALA A 91 2.50 -18.31 -18.79
N LYS A 92 1.19 -18.54 -18.72
CA LYS A 92 0.53 -19.21 -17.58
C LYS A 92 1.10 -20.60 -17.31
N ASP A 93 1.25 -21.44 -18.33
CA ASP A 93 1.74 -22.80 -18.16
C ASP A 93 3.21 -22.84 -17.70
N LYS A 94 4.04 -21.92 -18.21
CA LYS A 94 5.43 -21.73 -17.72
C LYS A 94 5.45 -21.29 -16.26
N ALA A 95 4.56 -20.38 -15.86
CA ALA A 95 4.42 -19.92 -14.48
C ALA A 95 4.02 -21.07 -13.54
N LEU A 96 3.01 -21.86 -13.90
CA LEU A 96 2.60 -23.05 -13.14
C LEU A 96 3.72 -24.08 -13.02
N ALA A 97 4.46 -24.34 -14.10
CA ALA A 97 5.61 -25.26 -14.07
C ALA A 97 6.76 -24.74 -13.18
N THR A 98 6.96 -23.43 -13.12
CA THR A 98 7.99 -22.80 -12.27
C THR A 98 7.58 -22.86 -10.80
N MET A 99 6.31 -22.56 -10.51
CA MET A 99 5.71 -22.72 -9.18
C MET A 99 5.86 -24.16 -8.66
N GLU A 100 5.60 -25.18 -9.48
CA GLU A 100 5.83 -26.57 -9.09
C GLU A 100 7.30 -26.87 -8.74
N LYS A 101 8.25 -26.28 -9.47
CA LYS A 101 9.69 -26.45 -9.19
C LYS A 101 10.06 -25.81 -7.86
N LEU A 102 9.53 -24.62 -7.56
CA LEU A 102 9.71 -23.94 -6.27
C LEU A 102 9.25 -24.82 -5.12
N LEU A 103 8.02 -25.35 -5.18
CA LEU A 103 7.47 -26.24 -4.13
C LEU A 103 8.26 -27.54 -3.95
N LYS A 104 8.79 -28.11 -5.05
CA LYS A 104 9.66 -29.29 -4.99
C LYS A 104 10.99 -28.97 -4.28
N LYS A 105 11.54 -27.77 -4.49
CA LYS A 105 12.75 -27.29 -3.80
C LYS A 105 12.51 -27.07 -2.30
N THR A 106 11.35 -26.53 -1.91
CA THR A 106 10.98 -26.29 -0.50
C THR A 106 11.14 -27.54 0.38
N LYS A 107 10.87 -28.74 -0.16
CA LYS A 107 11.01 -30.02 0.57
C LYS A 107 12.44 -30.33 1.05
N LYS A 108 13.47 -29.73 0.44
CA LYS A 108 14.89 -30.01 0.70
C LYS A 108 15.67 -28.79 1.20
N ALA A 109 15.02 -27.64 1.32
CA ALA A 109 15.67 -26.38 1.66
C ALA A 109 15.73 -26.14 3.17
N SER A 110 16.58 -25.22 3.61
CA SER A 110 16.60 -24.69 4.98
C SER A 110 15.35 -23.85 5.29
N GLU A 111 15.04 -23.55 6.55
CA GLU A 111 13.85 -22.74 6.92
C GLU A 111 13.84 -21.34 6.29
N LYS A 112 15.00 -20.67 6.21
CA LYS A 112 15.14 -19.36 5.55
C LYS A 112 14.85 -19.48 4.05
N GLU A 113 15.46 -20.45 3.37
CA GLU A 113 15.22 -20.69 1.94
C GLU A 113 13.78 -21.14 1.66
N LYS A 114 13.17 -21.95 2.55
CA LYS A 114 11.76 -22.35 2.44
C LYS A 114 10.86 -21.13 2.39
N THR A 115 11.09 -20.17 3.28
CA THR A 115 10.31 -18.92 3.34
C THR A 115 10.39 -18.16 2.02
N SER A 116 11.59 -17.97 1.47
CA SER A 116 11.78 -17.28 0.18
C SER A 116 11.16 -18.05 -1.00
N LEU A 117 11.28 -19.38 -1.02
CA LEU A 117 10.68 -20.23 -2.07
C LEU A 117 9.14 -20.21 -2.02
N GLU A 118 8.56 -20.27 -0.82
CA GLU A 118 7.11 -20.22 -0.61
C GLU A 118 6.54 -18.84 -0.95
N ALA A 119 7.22 -17.76 -0.53
CA ALA A 119 6.82 -16.40 -0.85
C ALA A 119 6.78 -16.16 -2.37
N LEU A 120 7.84 -16.60 -3.08
CA LEU A 120 7.88 -16.47 -4.53
C LEU A 120 6.82 -17.35 -5.21
N ALA A 121 6.60 -18.58 -4.73
CA ALA A 121 5.55 -19.46 -5.26
C ALA A 121 4.15 -18.86 -5.07
N LEU A 122 3.89 -18.21 -3.94
CA LEU A 122 2.65 -17.50 -3.67
C LEU A 122 2.46 -16.30 -4.60
N LEU A 123 3.55 -15.56 -4.89
CA LEU A 123 3.53 -14.46 -5.85
C LEU A 123 3.16 -14.96 -7.26
N TYR A 124 3.79 -16.03 -7.73
CA TYR A 124 3.42 -16.69 -8.99
C TYR A 124 1.93 -17.07 -9.02
N ALA A 125 1.43 -17.72 -7.96
CA ALA A 125 0.03 -18.10 -7.88
C ALA A 125 -0.90 -16.88 -7.99
N LEU A 126 -0.54 -15.78 -7.35
CA LEU A 126 -1.34 -14.56 -7.34
C LEU A 126 -1.38 -13.88 -8.72
N VAL A 127 -0.24 -13.76 -9.39
CA VAL A 127 -0.16 -13.18 -10.74
C VAL A 127 -0.91 -14.06 -11.74
N VAL A 128 -0.84 -15.40 -11.61
CA VAL A 128 -1.68 -16.31 -12.41
C VAL A 128 -3.17 -16.08 -12.16
N PHE A 129 -3.59 -15.82 -10.92
CA PHE A 129 -4.99 -15.45 -10.65
C PHE A 129 -5.37 -14.10 -11.25
N GLN A 130 -4.46 -13.12 -11.29
CA GLN A 130 -4.69 -11.84 -11.98
C GLN A 130 -4.86 -12.02 -13.49
N LEU A 131 -4.00 -12.83 -14.11
CA LEU A 131 -4.11 -13.23 -15.51
C LEU A 131 -5.48 -13.88 -15.80
N LEU A 132 -5.92 -14.79 -14.94
CA LEU A 132 -7.24 -15.44 -15.04
C LEU A 132 -8.42 -14.48 -14.79
N ASN A 133 -8.17 -13.33 -14.17
CA ASN A 133 -9.17 -12.29 -13.96
C ASN A 133 -9.19 -11.26 -15.10
N GLY A 134 -8.35 -11.41 -16.12
CA GLY A 134 -8.31 -10.54 -17.30
C GLY A 134 -7.43 -9.30 -17.13
N GLU A 135 -6.45 -9.33 -16.21
CA GLU A 135 -5.48 -8.25 -16.08
C GLU A 135 -4.52 -8.22 -17.28
N SER A 136 -4.37 -7.06 -17.92
CA SER A 136 -3.58 -6.89 -19.14
C SER A 136 -2.08 -6.98 -18.92
N ASP A 137 -1.57 -6.48 -17.78
CA ASP A 137 -0.13 -6.46 -17.46
C ASP A 137 0.38 -7.79 -16.87
N ALA A 138 -0.51 -8.68 -16.43
CA ALA A 138 -0.13 -9.88 -15.68
C ALA A 138 0.79 -10.82 -16.46
N ALA A 139 0.68 -10.87 -17.80
CA ALA A 139 1.59 -11.66 -18.63
C ALA A 139 3.03 -11.11 -18.58
N SER A 140 3.20 -9.78 -18.66
CA SER A 140 4.50 -9.11 -18.52
C SER A 140 5.10 -9.34 -17.13
N VAL A 141 4.28 -9.19 -16.09
CA VAL A 141 4.69 -9.44 -14.71
C VAL A 141 5.18 -10.88 -14.51
N LEU A 142 4.60 -11.88 -15.21
CA LEU A 142 5.09 -13.27 -15.14
C LEU A 142 6.49 -13.43 -15.75
N ASP A 143 6.82 -12.69 -16.79
CA ASP A 143 8.15 -12.72 -17.41
C ASP A 143 9.19 -12.01 -16.51
N GLU A 144 8.83 -10.90 -15.88
CA GLU A 144 9.66 -10.24 -14.85
C GLU A 144 9.88 -11.15 -13.63
N LEU A 145 8.83 -11.84 -13.16
CA LEU A 145 8.93 -12.83 -12.09
C LEU A 145 9.89 -13.98 -12.42
N LYS A 146 9.99 -14.34 -13.69
CA LYS A 146 10.92 -15.37 -14.16
C LYS A 146 12.36 -14.88 -14.06
N LEU A 147 12.62 -13.60 -14.34
CA LEU A 147 13.92 -12.98 -14.10
C LEU A 147 14.27 -13.02 -12.60
N CYS A 148 13.33 -12.64 -11.72
CA CYS A 148 13.51 -12.73 -10.27
C CYS A 148 13.81 -14.16 -9.82
N TYR A 149 13.10 -15.16 -10.34
CA TYR A 149 13.35 -16.57 -10.03
C TYR A 149 14.75 -17.03 -10.49
N ASP A 150 15.14 -16.69 -11.72
CA ASP A 150 16.40 -17.13 -12.28
C ASP A 150 17.61 -16.53 -11.53
N LYS A 151 17.49 -15.30 -11.02
CA LYS A 151 18.58 -14.65 -10.27
C LYS A 151 18.53 -14.97 -8.77
N LEU A 152 17.41 -14.73 -8.08
CA LEU A 152 17.30 -14.90 -6.62
C LEU A 152 17.33 -16.37 -6.18
N ILE A 153 16.83 -17.29 -7.00
CA ILE A 153 16.67 -18.72 -6.61
C ILE A 153 17.62 -19.66 -7.35
N ARG A 154 18.09 -19.30 -8.55
CA ARG A 154 19.05 -20.14 -9.30
C ARG A 154 20.46 -19.55 -9.33
N GLY A 155 20.66 -18.31 -8.89
CA GLY A 155 21.97 -17.65 -8.93
C GLY A 155 22.52 -17.56 -10.34
N LYS A 156 21.65 -17.43 -11.36
CA LYS A 156 22.14 -17.16 -12.71
C LYS A 156 22.63 -15.73 -12.79
N GLU A 157 23.84 -15.55 -13.29
CA GLU A 157 24.35 -14.24 -13.68
C GLU A 157 23.58 -13.74 -14.90
N ASP A 158 23.26 -12.46 -14.90
CA ASP A 158 22.66 -11.79 -16.05
C ASP A 158 23.73 -11.33 -17.02
N GLU A 159 23.47 -11.47 -18.32
CA GLU A 159 24.31 -10.82 -19.34
C GLU A 159 23.92 -9.33 -19.49
N GLU A 160 22.71 -8.94 -19.08
CA GLU A 160 22.14 -7.59 -19.28
C GLU A 160 22.30 -6.65 -18.07
N GLY A 161 22.83 -7.14 -16.95
CA GLY A 161 23.15 -6.30 -15.78
C GLY A 161 21.95 -5.67 -15.05
N GLN A 162 20.73 -6.14 -15.29
CA GLN A 162 19.52 -5.55 -14.70
C GLN A 162 19.44 -5.83 -13.19
N ASP A 163 19.17 -4.80 -12.37
CA ASP A 163 19.04 -4.97 -10.92
C ASP A 163 17.73 -5.71 -10.57
N VAL A 164 17.86 -6.91 -10.02
CA VAL A 164 16.75 -7.79 -9.64
C VAL A 164 15.92 -7.20 -8.51
N SER A 165 16.58 -6.42 -7.64
CA SER A 165 15.94 -5.74 -6.54
C SER A 165 14.97 -4.69 -7.07
N GLN A 166 15.36 -3.90 -8.07
CA GLN A 166 14.46 -2.94 -8.73
C GLN A 166 13.24 -3.64 -9.33
N VAL A 167 13.46 -4.68 -10.14
CA VAL A 167 12.36 -5.44 -10.78
C VAL A 167 11.41 -6.02 -9.73
N LEU A 168 11.94 -6.62 -8.66
CA LEU A 168 11.10 -7.13 -7.59
C LEU A 168 10.30 -6.01 -6.90
N VAL A 169 10.93 -4.88 -6.61
CA VAL A 169 10.27 -3.74 -5.97
C VAL A 169 9.20 -3.13 -6.86
N GLU A 170 9.41 -2.98 -8.17
CA GLU A 170 8.42 -2.48 -9.13
C GLU A 170 7.16 -3.36 -9.15
N ILE A 171 7.33 -4.68 -9.21
CA ILE A 171 6.22 -5.64 -9.12
C ILE A 171 5.49 -5.48 -7.77
N LEU A 172 6.21 -5.34 -6.67
CA LEU A 172 5.59 -5.16 -5.35
C LEU A 172 4.84 -3.83 -5.26
N LEU A 173 5.38 -2.75 -5.84
CA LEU A 173 4.74 -1.44 -5.90
C LEU A 173 3.47 -1.47 -6.76
N SER A 174 3.48 -2.17 -7.89
CA SER A 174 2.28 -2.35 -8.74
C SER A 174 1.19 -3.15 -8.00
N LEU A 175 1.55 -4.17 -7.24
CA LEU A 175 0.61 -4.89 -6.37
C LEU A 175 0.09 -4.02 -5.23
N MET A 176 0.95 -3.16 -4.68
CA MET A 176 0.66 -2.29 -3.54
C MET A 176 -0.20 -1.10 -3.90
N SER A 177 -0.16 -0.67 -5.15
CA SER A 177 -0.95 0.46 -5.64
C SER A 177 -2.43 0.12 -5.79
N ARG A 178 -2.73 -1.15 -6.10
CA ARG A 178 -4.09 -1.67 -6.22
C ARG A 178 -4.82 -1.76 -4.88
N SER A 179 -6.13 -1.49 -4.88
CA SER A 179 -7.01 -1.51 -3.70
C SER A 179 -7.38 -2.93 -3.23
N SER A 180 -6.40 -3.83 -3.09
CA SER A 180 -6.62 -5.23 -2.69
C SER A 180 -5.82 -5.63 -1.46
N LEU A 181 -6.54 -6.09 -0.42
CA LEU A 181 -5.93 -6.60 0.81
C LEU A 181 -5.09 -7.87 0.57
N LEU A 182 -5.51 -8.72 -0.37
CA LEU A 182 -4.76 -9.91 -0.75
C LEU A 182 -3.39 -9.51 -1.32
N LEU A 183 -3.39 -8.59 -2.29
CA LEU A 183 -2.17 -8.14 -2.97
C LEU A 183 -1.20 -7.50 -1.97
N ARG A 184 -1.71 -6.63 -1.08
CA ARG A 184 -0.93 -6.03 -0.01
C ARG A 184 -0.24 -7.06 0.89
N LYS A 185 -0.99 -8.05 1.38
CA LYS A 185 -0.43 -9.07 2.27
C LYS A 185 0.63 -9.94 1.58
N VAL A 186 0.39 -10.33 0.33
CA VAL A 186 1.39 -11.08 -0.45
C VAL A 186 2.63 -10.22 -0.69
N ALA A 187 2.45 -8.94 -1.06
CA ALA A 187 3.57 -8.03 -1.29
C ALA A 187 4.43 -7.86 -0.04
N GLN A 188 3.82 -7.63 1.13
CA GLN A 188 4.51 -7.58 2.42
C GLN A 188 5.24 -8.89 2.75
N HIS A 189 4.62 -10.04 2.48
CA HIS A 189 5.23 -11.34 2.74
C HIS A 189 6.46 -11.59 1.85
N VAL A 190 6.35 -11.32 0.54
CA VAL A 190 7.46 -11.42 -0.41
C VAL A 190 8.57 -10.45 -0.03
N PHE A 191 8.24 -9.20 0.26
CA PHE A 191 9.21 -8.19 0.68
C PHE A 191 9.94 -8.61 1.96
N THR A 192 9.22 -9.17 2.94
CA THR A 192 9.84 -9.70 4.18
C THR A 192 10.84 -10.83 3.88
N ALA A 193 10.50 -11.72 2.95
CA ALA A 193 11.32 -12.87 2.59
C ALA A 193 12.60 -12.49 1.83
N PHE A 194 12.56 -11.39 1.06
CA PHE A 194 13.67 -10.89 0.24
C PHE A 194 14.28 -9.57 0.74
N ALA A 195 13.92 -9.09 1.94
CA ALA A 195 14.46 -7.84 2.49
C ALA A 195 16.00 -7.83 2.56
N GLY A 196 16.62 -9.00 2.72
CA GLY A 196 18.09 -9.14 2.70
C GLY A 196 18.72 -8.96 1.31
N GLU A 197 17.94 -8.97 0.23
CA GLU A 197 18.42 -8.85 -1.16
C GLU A 197 18.09 -7.48 -1.78
N ILE A 198 17.39 -6.60 -1.04
CA ILE A 198 17.02 -5.28 -1.55
C ILE A 198 18.23 -4.33 -1.50
N THR A 199 18.54 -3.77 -2.67
CA THR A 199 19.62 -2.81 -2.97
C THR A 199 19.21 -1.36 -2.68
N ALA A 200 20.17 -0.44 -2.74
CA ALA A 200 19.90 1.00 -2.59
C ALA A 200 18.96 1.52 -3.68
N GLU A 201 19.14 1.04 -4.91
CA GLU A 201 18.31 1.36 -6.07
C GLU A 201 16.87 0.87 -5.91
N GLY A 202 16.67 -0.33 -5.35
CA GLY A 202 15.33 -0.82 -5.02
C GLY A 202 14.64 0.00 -3.92
N LEU A 203 15.38 0.45 -2.91
CA LEU A 203 14.84 1.38 -1.90
C LEU A 203 14.52 2.76 -2.49
N ALA A 204 15.32 3.23 -3.45
CA ALA A 204 15.12 4.51 -4.12
C ALA A 204 13.72 4.58 -4.77
N LEU A 205 13.31 3.52 -5.49
CA LEU A 205 11.97 3.41 -6.07
C LEU A 205 10.86 3.60 -5.04
N MET A 206 11.01 3.04 -3.83
CA MET A 206 10.03 3.23 -2.75
C MET A 206 10.03 4.67 -2.23
N THR A 207 11.21 5.26 -2.05
CA THR A 207 11.34 6.62 -1.54
C THR A 207 10.91 7.69 -2.54
N ASP A 208 11.03 7.44 -3.83
CA ASP A 208 10.56 8.34 -4.88
C ASP A 208 9.04 8.50 -4.84
N VAL A 209 8.31 7.41 -4.57
CA VAL A 209 6.86 7.47 -4.37
C VAL A 209 6.48 8.29 -3.14
N LEU A 210 7.30 8.29 -2.07
CA LEU A 210 7.05 9.13 -0.89
C LEU A 210 7.20 10.62 -1.18
N GLY A 211 8.06 10.98 -2.14
CA GLY A 211 8.28 12.35 -2.61
C GLY A 211 7.20 12.88 -3.56
N ALA A 212 6.34 12.02 -4.10
CA ALA A 212 5.23 12.45 -4.95
C ALA A 212 4.23 13.33 -4.19
N SER A 213 3.67 14.34 -4.87
CA SER A 213 2.68 15.24 -4.25
C SER A 213 1.35 14.52 -3.99
N GLU A 214 0.66 14.89 -2.92
CA GLU A 214 -0.64 14.31 -2.55
C GLU A 214 -1.77 14.99 -3.33
N SER A 215 -1.70 14.92 -4.67
CA SER A 215 -2.59 15.61 -5.60
C SER A 215 -2.89 14.75 -6.83
N ALA A 216 -3.85 15.15 -7.65
CA ALA A 216 -4.11 14.51 -8.95
C ALA A 216 -2.87 14.44 -9.84
N LYS A 217 -2.07 15.52 -9.90
CA LYS A 217 -0.80 15.55 -10.64
C LYS A 217 0.22 14.54 -10.09
N GLY A 218 0.28 14.41 -8.77
CA GLY A 218 1.15 13.43 -8.13
C GLY A 218 0.70 11.99 -8.38
N GLN A 219 -0.61 11.75 -8.43
CA GLN A 219 -1.15 10.46 -8.84
C GLN A 219 -0.77 10.16 -10.31
N GLN A 220 -1.02 11.07 -11.25
CA GLN A 220 -0.66 10.87 -12.65
C GLN A 220 0.84 10.57 -12.81
N ALA A 221 1.72 11.31 -12.13
CA ALA A 221 3.16 11.05 -12.17
C ALA A 221 3.57 9.64 -11.68
N LEU A 222 2.77 9.02 -10.81
CA LEU A 222 3.00 7.69 -10.27
C LEU A 222 2.40 6.56 -11.11
N PHE A 223 1.37 6.84 -11.90
CA PHE A 223 0.54 5.83 -12.56
C PHE A 223 0.49 5.94 -14.08
N ASP A 224 0.66 7.13 -14.65
CA ASP A 224 0.51 7.41 -16.09
C ASP A 224 1.85 7.48 -16.83
N GLN A 225 2.91 6.82 -16.34
CA GLN A 225 4.18 6.77 -17.08
C GLN A 225 4.11 5.95 -18.39
N ASN A 226 2.93 5.45 -18.80
CA ASN A 226 2.75 4.57 -19.96
C ASN A 226 1.62 4.97 -20.93
N ASP A 227 0.97 6.13 -20.82
CA ASP A 227 0.03 6.60 -21.85
C ASP A 227 0.32 8.06 -22.24
N ASP A 228 0.20 8.30 -23.54
CA ASP A 228 0.75 9.41 -24.33
C ASP A 228 0.60 10.84 -23.78
N GLU A 229 1.61 11.65 -24.13
CA GLU A 229 1.66 13.11 -24.00
C GLU A 229 0.38 13.81 -24.54
N GLU A 230 -0.50 14.30 -23.66
CA GLU A 230 -1.26 15.52 -23.94
C GLU A 230 -1.13 16.51 -22.78
N HIS A 231 -0.21 17.43 -22.99
CA HIS A 231 -0.08 18.69 -22.28
C HIS A 231 -1.41 19.48 -22.41
N ASP A 232 -2.12 19.70 -21.31
CA ASP A 232 -2.93 20.91 -21.16
C ASP A 232 -2.60 21.63 -19.87
N HIS A 233 -2.34 22.91 -20.02
CA HIS A 233 -1.57 23.75 -19.13
C HIS A 233 -2.50 24.84 -18.61
N ASP A 234 -3.35 24.54 -17.62
CA ASP A 234 -4.09 25.59 -16.91
C ASP A 234 -3.66 25.67 -15.45
N HIS A 235 -2.85 26.71 -15.21
CA HIS A 235 -2.51 27.25 -13.91
C HIS A 235 -3.75 27.91 -13.29
N GLU A 236 -4.30 27.35 -12.21
CA GLU A 236 -4.91 28.18 -11.17
C GLU A 236 -4.46 27.69 -9.78
N ASP A 237 -3.56 28.49 -9.21
CA ASP A 237 -3.12 28.47 -7.82
C ASP A 237 -4.28 29.01 -6.95
N GLY A 238 -5.12 28.11 -6.47
CA GLY A 238 -6.15 28.38 -5.48
C GLY A 238 -5.71 27.88 -4.12
N SER A 239 -4.85 28.64 -3.46
CA SER A 239 -4.58 28.54 -2.02
C SER A 239 -5.88 28.80 -1.25
N ASP A 240 -6.60 27.75 -0.88
CA ASP A 240 -7.58 27.80 0.21
C ASP A 240 -7.12 26.86 1.33
N ASP A 241 -6.53 27.51 2.33
CA ASP A 241 -6.09 26.97 3.61
C ASP A 241 -7.32 26.78 4.50
N ASP A 242 -8.13 25.78 4.19
CA ASP A 242 -9.14 25.27 5.11
C ASP A 242 -8.60 24.02 5.79
N GLU A 243 -8.26 24.19 7.07
CA GLU A 243 -7.98 23.14 8.05
C GLU A 243 -9.18 22.17 8.15
N LEU A 244 -9.30 21.24 7.20
CA LEU A 244 -10.26 20.16 7.26
C LEU A 244 -9.62 18.95 7.94
N ASP A 245 -10.09 18.70 9.17
CA ASP A 245 -9.85 17.49 9.96
C ASP A 245 -10.07 16.25 9.09
N SER A 246 -8.97 15.64 8.67
CA SER A 246 -8.94 14.59 7.67
C SER A 246 -9.09 13.24 8.36
N ASP A 247 -10.33 12.90 8.70
CA ASP A 247 -10.71 11.52 8.98
C ASP A 247 -10.74 10.74 7.66
N VAL A 248 -9.55 10.39 7.15
CA VAL A 248 -9.43 9.36 6.13
C VAL A 248 -9.75 8.06 6.83
N GLU A 249 -10.99 7.60 6.65
CA GLU A 249 -11.40 6.25 7.01
C GLU A 249 -10.40 5.25 6.41
N MET A 250 -9.44 4.84 7.24
CA MET A 250 -8.86 3.54 7.10
C MET A 250 -10.04 2.59 7.20
N ILE A 251 -10.29 1.83 6.13
CA ILE A 251 -11.06 0.58 6.20
C ILE A 251 -10.32 -0.31 7.21
N SER A 252 -10.60 -0.09 8.49
CA SER A 252 -10.17 -0.89 9.61
C SER A 252 -11.04 -2.13 9.55
N ALA A 253 -10.43 -3.22 9.09
CA ALA A 253 -11.07 -4.51 9.03
C ALA A 253 -11.22 -5.09 10.46
N ASN A 254 -12.15 -4.53 11.24
CA ASN A 254 -12.89 -5.19 12.31
C ASN A 254 -14.03 -4.26 12.73
N GLY A 255 -15.26 -4.73 12.51
CA GLY A 255 -16.46 -3.91 12.65
C GLY A 255 -16.89 -3.62 14.08
N ASP A 256 -17.48 -2.45 14.26
CA ASP A 256 -18.84 -2.28 14.73
C ASP A 256 -19.35 -0.95 14.14
N ALA A 257 -20.53 -0.95 13.56
CA ALA A 257 -21.12 0.22 12.92
C ALA A 257 -22.18 0.77 13.87
N ASP A 258 -22.01 2.01 14.32
CA ASP A 258 -23.09 2.83 14.83
C ASP A 258 -22.91 4.25 14.30
N ASP A 259 -23.99 4.76 13.71
CA ASP A 259 -24.18 6.05 13.05
C ASP A 259 -23.91 7.25 13.98
N ASP A 260 -23.27 8.30 13.46
CA ASP A 260 -23.89 9.64 13.34
C ASP A 260 -22.91 10.65 12.72
N ALA A 261 -23.21 11.15 11.52
CA ALA A 261 -22.75 12.46 11.02
C ALA A 261 -23.42 12.81 9.66
N GLU A 262 -24.68 13.24 9.70
CA GLU A 262 -25.24 14.09 8.64
C GLU A 262 -24.92 15.55 8.95
N ASP A 263 -24.07 16.19 8.14
CA ASP A 263 -24.23 17.63 7.84
C ASP A 263 -23.43 17.99 6.57
N GLY A 264 -24.12 18.10 5.43
CA GLY A 264 -23.48 18.54 4.18
C GLY A 264 -24.25 18.25 2.88
N GLU A 265 -25.26 17.38 2.88
CA GLU A 265 -26.04 17.02 1.68
C GLU A 265 -27.28 17.92 1.43
N ASP A 266 -27.56 18.87 2.31
CA ASP A 266 -28.88 19.55 2.34
C ASP A 266 -29.12 20.55 1.20
N ALA A 267 -28.06 21.20 0.70
CA ALA A 267 -28.19 22.24 -0.33
C ALA A 267 -28.49 21.67 -1.73
N ASP A 268 -27.87 20.54 -2.07
CA ASP A 268 -28.05 19.88 -3.37
C ASP A 268 -29.36 19.09 -3.41
N MET A 269 -29.80 18.54 -2.26
CA MET A 269 -31.08 17.85 -2.13
C MET A 269 -32.25 18.83 -2.26
N ALA A 270 -32.14 20.04 -1.70
CA ALA A 270 -33.15 21.08 -1.84
C ALA A 270 -33.31 21.60 -3.29
N ALA A 271 -32.21 21.68 -4.06
CA ALA A 271 -32.26 22.05 -5.47
C ALA A 271 -32.88 20.95 -6.34
N LEU A 272 -32.61 19.68 -5.99
CA LEU A 272 -33.17 18.51 -6.66
C LEU A 272 -34.67 18.35 -6.39
N ASP A 273 -35.10 18.51 -5.14
CA ASP A 273 -36.53 18.51 -4.78
C ASP A 273 -37.28 19.61 -5.51
N LYS A 274 -36.67 20.78 -5.68
CA LYS A 274 -37.27 21.88 -6.45
C LYS A 274 -37.39 21.57 -7.95
N ALA A 275 -36.40 20.89 -8.52
CA ALA A 275 -36.43 20.48 -9.93
C ALA A 275 -37.41 19.31 -10.17
N LEU A 276 -37.49 18.39 -9.21
CA LEU A 276 -38.42 17.25 -9.23
C LEU A 276 -39.87 17.72 -9.06
N ALA A 277 -40.11 18.65 -8.12
CA ALA A 277 -41.42 19.30 -7.92
C ALA A 277 -41.87 20.08 -9.17
N ALA A 278 -40.95 20.78 -9.83
CA ALA A 278 -41.23 21.48 -11.08
C ALA A 278 -41.48 20.52 -12.27
N ALA A 279 -40.87 19.34 -12.28
CA ALA A 279 -41.06 18.33 -13.33
C ALA A 279 -42.36 17.52 -13.16
N LEU A 280 -42.80 17.33 -11.92
CA LEU A 280 -44.02 16.59 -11.55
C LEU A 280 -45.25 17.50 -11.39
N ASP A 281 -45.07 18.83 -11.50
CA ASP A 281 -46.09 19.86 -11.21
C ASP A 281 -46.76 19.69 -9.83
N THR A 282 -46.01 19.19 -8.86
CA THR A 282 -46.46 19.00 -7.48
C THR A 282 -45.80 20.04 -6.58
N HIS A 283 -46.61 20.90 -5.94
CA HIS A 283 -46.12 21.80 -4.90
C HIS A 283 -45.80 21.04 -3.59
N ARG A 284 -44.82 21.53 -2.82
CA ARG A 284 -44.45 20.95 -1.52
C ARG A 284 -45.65 20.99 -0.57
N LEU A 285 -45.94 19.84 0.04
CA LEU A 285 -47.02 19.67 1.05
C LEU A 285 -46.82 20.54 2.30
N ASP A 286 -45.64 21.12 2.49
CA ASP A 286 -45.25 21.80 3.73
C ASP A 286 -45.69 23.29 3.78
N GLU A 287 -46.14 23.87 2.66
CA GLU A 287 -46.61 25.26 2.58
C GLU A 287 -48.14 25.43 2.59
N ASP A 288 -48.91 24.33 2.66
CA ASP A 288 -50.37 24.36 2.61
C ASP A 288 -51.01 24.28 4.00
N ALA A 289 -50.98 25.40 4.74
CA ALA A 289 -51.89 25.61 5.88
C ALA A 289 -53.16 26.40 5.51
N ALA A 290 -53.39 26.72 4.22
CA ALA A 290 -54.49 27.59 3.83
C ALA A 290 -55.03 27.37 2.40
N ALA A 291 -55.39 26.14 2.03
CA ALA A 291 -56.28 25.94 0.89
C ALA A 291 -57.10 24.65 1.04
N ALA A 292 -58.24 24.77 1.71
CA ALA A 292 -59.33 23.83 1.50
C ALA A 292 -59.96 24.14 0.13
N SER A 293 -59.65 23.36 -0.89
CA SER A 293 -60.48 23.27 -2.08
C SER A 293 -60.32 21.91 -2.74
N GLU A 294 -61.43 21.18 -2.77
CA GLU A 294 -61.65 20.01 -3.59
C GLU A 294 -61.29 20.30 -5.05
N SER A 295 -60.45 19.44 -5.65
CA SER A 295 -60.48 19.20 -7.08
C SER A 295 -60.25 17.71 -7.32
N ASP A 296 -61.38 17.01 -7.36
CA ASP A 296 -61.54 15.68 -7.91
C ASP A 296 -61.24 15.78 -9.42
N SER A 297 -60.05 15.33 -9.82
CA SER A 297 -59.60 15.23 -11.20
C SER A 297 -58.80 13.93 -11.35
N ASP A 298 -59.53 12.81 -11.39
CA ASP A 298 -59.09 11.54 -12.01
C ASP A 298 -58.82 11.78 -13.52
N ALA A 299 -57.75 12.51 -13.82
CA ALA A 299 -57.16 12.54 -15.13
C ALA A 299 -56.25 11.30 -15.22
N ASP A 300 -56.77 10.22 -15.82
CA ASP A 300 -55.96 9.08 -16.25
C ASP A 300 -54.79 9.59 -17.10
N MET A 301 -53.60 9.72 -16.49
CA MET A 301 -52.36 10.02 -17.21
C MET A 301 -52.20 8.97 -18.31
N SER A 302 -52.06 9.42 -19.54
CA SER A 302 -51.89 8.49 -20.65
C SER A 302 -50.52 7.80 -20.55
N ASP A 303 -50.41 6.53 -21.00
CA ASP A 303 -49.13 5.78 -21.01
C ASP A 303 -47.98 6.56 -21.67
N SER A 304 -48.30 7.45 -22.63
CA SER A 304 -47.34 8.33 -23.30
C SER A 304 -46.79 9.43 -22.39
N GLU A 305 -47.57 9.96 -21.46
CA GLU A 305 -47.14 10.98 -20.48
C GLU A 305 -46.30 10.36 -19.36
N MET A 306 -46.62 9.11 -18.96
CA MET A 306 -45.82 8.35 -17.99
C MET A 306 -44.42 8.03 -18.53
N LEU A 307 -44.31 7.67 -19.82
CA LEU A 307 -43.02 7.44 -20.48
C LEU A 307 -42.17 8.72 -20.59
N GLN A 308 -42.79 9.86 -20.86
CA GLN A 308 -42.07 11.15 -20.93
C GLN A 308 -41.54 11.61 -19.57
N LEU A 309 -42.24 11.29 -18.48
CA LEU A 309 -41.75 11.53 -17.12
C LEU A 309 -40.57 10.62 -16.79
N ASP A 310 -40.62 9.34 -17.17
CA ASP A 310 -39.54 8.38 -16.95
C ASP A 310 -38.28 8.76 -17.76
N GLU A 311 -38.44 9.22 -19.01
CA GLU A 311 -37.34 9.75 -19.83
C GLU A 311 -36.67 10.97 -19.19
N LYS A 312 -37.46 11.91 -18.64
CA LYS A 312 -36.92 13.09 -17.93
C LYS A 312 -36.23 12.72 -16.62
N LEU A 313 -36.76 11.75 -15.87
CA LEU A 313 -36.11 11.23 -14.66
C LEU A 313 -34.77 10.57 -15.01
N VAL A 314 -34.74 9.74 -16.06
CA VAL A 314 -33.51 9.12 -16.56
C VAL A 314 -32.52 10.18 -17.03
N GLU A 315 -32.96 11.27 -17.68
CA GLU A 315 -32.09 12.39 -18.06
C GLU A 315 -31.53 13.13 -16.84
N ILE A 316 -32.34 13.40 -15.81
CA ILE A 316 -31.90 14.05 -14.56
C ILE A 316 -30.90 13.16 -13.80
N PHE A 317 -31.16 11.85 -13.70
CA PHE A 317 -30.24 10.89 -13.08
C PHE A 317 -28.98 10.65 -13.92
N ALA A 318 -29.09 10.65 -15.26
CA ALA A 318 -27.94 10.55 -16.16
C ALA A 318 -27.07 11.81 -16.15
N ALA A 319 -27.66 12.99 -15.99
CA ALA A 319 -26.93 14.25 -15.83
C ALA A 319 -26.12 14.29 -14.52
N ARG A 320 -26.67 13.73 -13.43
CA ARG A 320 -25.93 13.55 -12.16
C ARG A 320 -24.78 12.55 -12.29
N LYS A 321 -24.96 11.49 -13.10
CA LYS A 321 -23.92 10.47 -13.34
C LYS A 321 -22.82 10.94 -14.30
N LYS A 322 -23.06 12.00 -15.08
CA LYS A 322 -22.15 12.55 -16.10
C LYS A 322 -21.44 13.84 -15.70
N THR A 323 -21.75 14.44 -14.55
CA THR A 323 -21.01 15.61 -14.06
C THR A 323 -19.90 15.11 -13.13
N PRO A 324 -18.65 14.94 -13.59
CA PRO A 324 -17.54 14.65 -12.69
C PRO A 324 -17.42 15.79 -11.70
N ASN A 325 -17.66 15.50 -10.42
CA ASN A 325 -17.42 16.47 -9.37
C ASN A 325 -15.90 16.56 -9.21
N LYS A 326 -15.25 17.52 -9.89
CA LYS A 326 -13.78 17.70 -9.87
C LYS A 326 -13.20 17.71 -8.45
N LYS A 327 -13.97 18.17 -7.46
CA LYS A 327 -13.62 18.13 -6.03
C LYS A 327 -13.53 16.69 -5.49
N GLN A 328 -14.44 15.81 -5.90
CA GLN A 328 -14.44 14.40 -5.52
C GLN A 328 -13.28 13.65 -6.18
N GLU A 329 -13.01 13.89 -7.47
CA GLU A 329 -11.88 13.28 -8.16
C GLU A 329 -10.53 13.69 -7.54
N ALA A 330 -10.37 14.97 -7.19
CA ALA A 330 -9.17 15.45 -6.49
C ALA A 330 -9.03 14.79 -5.10
N LYS A 331 -10.13 14.58 -4.38
CA LYS A 331 -10.16 13.89 -3.08
C LYS A 331 -9.77 12.41 -3.23
N ASP A 332 -10.33 11.72 -4.21
CA ASP A 332 -10.05 10.31 -4.49
C ASP A 332 -8.60 10.10 -4.96
N ALA A 333 -8.09 11.05 -5.74
CA ALA A 333 -6.69 11.06 -6.16
C ALA A 333 -5.74 11.22 -4.98
N ARG A 334 -6.00 12.22 -4.12
CA ARG A 334 -5.24 12.43 -2.88
C ARG A 334 -5.30 11.19 -1.99
N ALA A 335 -6.48 10.62 -1.79
CA ALA A 335 -6.66 9.41 -0.98
C ALA A 335 -5.86 8.23 -1.55
N THR A 336 -5.79 8.08 -2.87
CA THR A 336 -5.02 7.03 -3.54
C THR A 336 -3.52 7.18 -3.26
N VAL A 337 -2.97 8.39 -3.43
CA VAL A 337 -1.55 8.67 -3.15
C VAL A 337 -1.23 8.47 -1.67
N VAL A 338 -2.03 9.04 -0.76
CA VAL A 338 -1.85 8.90 0.70
C VAL A 338 -1.87 7.43 1.13
N ASN A 339 -2.81 6.65 0.59
CA ASN A 339 -2.90 5.22 0.86
C ASN A 339 -1.67 4.46 0.35
N LEU A 340 -1.17 4.79 -0.84
CA LEU A 340 0.06 4.17 -1.37
C LEU A 340 1.27 4.54 -0.51
N LYS A 341 1.42 5.80 -0.10
CA LYS A 341 2.51 6.23 0.82
C LYS A 341 2.48 5.44 2.13
N ASN A 342 1.32 5.32 2.78
CA ASN A 342 1.18 4.53 4.01
C ASN A 342 1.57 3.05 3.80
N ARG A 343 1.18 2.47 2.67
CA ARG A 343 1.54 1.09 2.31
C ARG A 343 3.04 0.92 2.10
N ILE A 344 3.69 1.88 1.48
CA ILE A 344 5.15 1.89 1.29
C ILE A 344 5.86 2.07 2.63
N LEU A 345 5.36 2.93 3.50
CA LEU A 345 5.89 3.09 4.86
C LEU A 345 5.80 1.77 5.66
N ASP A 346 4.75 0.97 5.46
CA ASP A 346 4.68 -0.38 6.05
C ASP A 346 5.80 -1.30 5.50
N LEU A 347 6.13 -1.24 4.19
CA LEU A 347 7.25 -2.00 3.62
C LEU A 347 8.61 -1.51 4.15
N LEU A 348 8.82 -0.20 4.21
CA LEU A 348 10.05 0.37 4.78
C LEU A 348 10.20 0.02 6.26
N GLU A 349 9.10 -0.04 7.03
CA GLU A 349 9.14 -0.51 8.41
C GLU A 349 9.59 -1.98 8.50
N ILE A 350 9.13 -2.85 7.58
CA ILE A 350 9.60 -4.23 7.48
C ILE A 350 11.11 -4.26 7.19
N TYR A 351 11.56 -3.46 6.22
CA TYR A 351 12.97 -3.42 5.82
C TYR A 351 13.90 -3.07 6.98
N VAL A 352 13.64 -1.95 7.66
CA VAL A 352 14.50 -1.48 8.76
C VAL A 352 14.48 -2.39 9.98
N ARG A 353 13.46 -3.25 10.12
CA ARG A 353 13.39 -4.29 11.16
C ARG A 353 14.16 -5.55 10.78
N ARG A 354 14.15 -5.91 9.49
CA ARG A 354 14.74 -7.16 9.00
C ARG A 354 16.23 -7.03 8.65
N ALA A 355 16.64 -5.87 8.14
CA ALA A 355 18.01 -5.58 7.74
C ALA A 355 18.54 -4.25 8.35
N PRO A 356 18.52 -4.08 9.69
CA PRO A 356 18.92 -2.83 10.35
C PRO A 356 20.42 -2.51 10.25
N GLU A 357 21.25 -3.50 9.92
CA GLU A 357 22.72 -3.34 9.90
C GLU A 357 23.25 -2.95 8.52
N LYS A 358 22.42 -3.11 7.49
CA LYS A 358 22.73 -2.75 6.11
C LYS A 358 22.95 -1.25 5.93
N VAL A 359 23.86 -0.88 5.03
CA VAL A 359 24.19 0.53 4.73
C VAL A 359 23.01 1.24 4.11
N GLU A 360 22.34 0.54 3.21
CA GLU A 360 21.19 0.96 2.43
C GLU A 360 20.03 1.41 3.34
N ALA A 361 19.87 0.78 4.50
CA ALA A 361 18.85 1.17 5.50
C ALA A 361 19.03 2.60 6.01
N TYR A 362 20.26 3.10 6.10
CA TYR A 362 20.51 4.48 6.52
C TYR A 362 20.24 5.50 5.40
N GLY A 363 20.27 5.06 4.14
CA GLY A 363 19.82 5.87 3.00
C GLY A 363 18.36 6.29 3.12
N LEU A 364 17.54 5.56 3.90
CA LEU A 364 16.14 5.89 4.16
C LEU A 364 15.94 7.05 5.13
N VAL A 365 16.94 7.44 5.92
CA VAL A 365 16.76 8.40 7.02
C VAL A 365 16.34 9.78 6.50
N LEU A 366 16.99 10.28 5.44
CA LEU A 366 16.65 11.57 4.86
C LEU A 366 15.33 11.56 4.08
N PRO A 367 15.05 10.58 3.19
CA PRO A 367 13.74 10.47 2.56
C PRO A 367 12.57 10.42 3.54
N LEU A 368 12.70 9.71 4.68
CA LEU A 368 11.64 9.67 5.70
C LEU A 368 11.43 11.02 6.39
N LEU A 369 12.51 11.77 6.67
CA LEU A 369 12.39 13.14 7.21
C LEU A 369 11.75 14.08 6.18
N ARG A 370 12.20 14.05 4.93
CA ARG A 370 11.62 14.87 3.85
C ARG A 370 10.13 14.56 3.65
N CYS A 371 9.77 13.27 3.62
CA CYS A 371 8.38 12.83 3.56
C CYS A 371 7.53 13.41 4.69
N MET A 372 8.04 13.41 5.94
CA MET A 372 7.33 13.97 7.08
C MET A 372 7.16 15.50 7.00
N ARG A 373 8.11 16.21 6.39
CA ARG A 373 8.04 17.67 6.21
C ARG A 373 7.11 18.05 5.05
N GLU A 374 7.16 17.30 3.96
CA GLU A 374 6.50 17.64 2.69
C GLU A 374 5.06 17.11 2.61
N THR A 375 4.70 16.14 3.45
CA THR A 375 3.32 15.65 3.51
C THR A 375 2.40 16.68 4.15
N GLY A 376 1.24 16.91 3.52
CA GLY A 376 0.13 17.65 4.12
C GLY A 376 -0.74 16.76 5.01
N THR A 377 -0.43 15.46 5.13
CA THR A 377 -1.27 14.48 5.82
C THR A 377 -0.58 13.98 7.09
N LYS A 378 -1.13 14.37 8.25
CA LYS A 378 -0.58 14.04 9.57
C LYS A 378 -0.28 12.54 9.76
N GLN A 379 -1.18 11.68 9.28
CA GLN A 379 -1.02 10.22 9.37
C GLN A 379 0.25 9.72 8.67
N VAL A 380 0.57 10.24 7.48
CA VAL A 380 1.76 9.86 6.71
C VAL A 380 3.02 10.29 7.47
N GLY A 381 3.01 11.50 8.03
CA GLY A 381 4.11 12.01 8.86
C GLY A 381 4.33 11.19 10.13
N GLU A 382 3.27 10.81 10.84
CA GLU A 382 3.35 9.94 12.02
C GLU A 382 3.87 8.54 11.67
N ARG A 383 3.47 7.99 10.53
CA ARG A 383 3.99 6.72 10.03
C ARG A 383 5.46 6.80 9.64
N ALA A 384 5.90 7.85 8.96
CA ALA A 384 7.32 8.06 8.67
C ALA A 384 8.17 8.15 9.95
N HIS A 385 7.67 8.85 10.98
CA HIS A 385 8.31 8.87 12.29
C HIS A 385 8.34 7.48 12.95
N SER A 386 7.27 6.68 12.83
CA SER A 386 7.21 5.30 13.32
C SER A 386 8.29 4.42 12.69
N VAL A 387 8.53 4.54 11.37
CA VAL A 387 9.60 3.82 10.67
C VAL A 387 10.97 4.17 11.27
N LEU A 388 11.27 5.46 11.45
CA LEU A 388 12.52 5.92 12.09
C LEU A 388 12.68 5.37 13.51
N ALA A 389 11.60 5.36 14.29
CA ALA A 389 11.60 4.83 15.65
C ALA A 389 11.82 3.30 15.67
N ALA A 390 11.17 2.57 14.76
CA ALA A 390 11.36 1.13 14.57
C ALA A 390 12.80 0.82 14.17
N PHE A 391 13.39 1.59 13.26
CA PHE A 391 14.78 1.44 12.86
C PHE A 391 15.74 1.66 14.03
N LYS A 392 15.57 2.75 14.79
CA LYS A 392 16.36 3.02 15.99
C LYS A 392 16.26 1.88 17.01
N LYS A 393 15.07 1.30 17.18
CA LYS A 393 14.85 0.16 18.09
C LYS A 393 15.52 -1.12 17.58
N ALA A 394 15.37 -1.43 16.29
CA ALA A 394 15.93 -2.62 15.66
C ALA A 394 17.46 -2.66 15.83
N THR A 395 18.14 -1.52 15.63
CA THR A 395 19.60 -1.47 15.80
C THR A 395 20.06 -1.62 17.26
N LYS A 396 19.21 -1.32 18.26
CA LYS A 396 19.56 -1.52 19.70
C LYS A 396 19.52 -2.99 20.11
N GLY A 397 18.75 -3.81 19.41
CA GLY A 397 18.48 -5.21 19.73
C GLY A 397 19.44 -6.21 19.09
N GLY A 398 20.61 -5.77 18.59
CA GLY A 398 21.62 -6.57 17.87
C GLY A 398 22.31 -7.67 18.69
N LYS A 399 21.52 -8.54 19.32
CA LYS A 399 21.77 -9.97 19.43
C LYS A 399 20.49 -10.64 18.95
N ALA A 400 20.30 -10.71 17.64
CA ALA A 400 19.45 -11.73 17.09
C ALA A 400 20.12 -13.08 17.38
N GLU A 401 19.40 -13.98 18.04
CA GLU A 401 19.87 -15.35 18.23
C GLU A 401 20.02 -16.02 16.86
N GLY A 402 21.26 -16.33 16.45
CA GLY A 402 21.53 -17.32 15.41
C GLY A 402 21.98 -16.86 14.02
N GLU A 403 22.70 -15.74 13.89
CA GLU A 403 23.43 -15.43 12.65
C GLU A 403 24.94 -15.42 12.93
N ASP A 404 25.54 -16.62 12.87
CA ASP A 404 26.97 -16.81 12.71
C ASP A 404 27.31 -16.57 11.22
N GLU A 405 27.59 -15.32 10.87
CA GLU A 405 28.46 -14.96 9.75
C GLU A 405 28.78 -13.46 9.91
N GLU A 406 30.02 -13.15 10.33
CA GLU A 406 30.56 -11.80 10.32
C GLU A 406 30.69 -11.32 8.86
N GLU A 407 29.57 -10.96 8.21
CA GLU A 407 29.64 -10.05 7.08
C GLU A 407 30.26 -8.76 7.60
N LYS A 408 31.41 -8.39 7.01
CA LYS A 408 32.01 -7.08 7.25
C LYS A 408 30.99 -6.05 6.81
N VAL A 409 30.27 -5.48 7.78
CA VAL A 409 29.43 -4.31 7.57
C VAL A 409 30.32 -3.26 6.90
N ASP A 410 30.03 -2.97 5.64
CA ASP A 410 30.64 -1.84 4.97
C ASP A 410 30.18 -0.60 5.74
N PHE A 411 31.07 0.04 6.48
CA PHE A 411 30.69 1.13 7.38
C PHE A 411 31.60 2.30 7.09
N ASP A 412 31.15 3.16 6.18
CA ASP A 412 31.85 4.42 5.91
C ASP A 412 31.52 5.44 7.01
N ILE A 413 32.53 5.73 7.83
CA ILE A 413 32.45 6.71 8.92
C ILE A 413 32.22 8.12 8.37
N LEU A 414 32.77 8.47 7.21
CA LEU A 414 32.61 9.78 6.59
C LEU A 414 31.17 9.97 6.09
N GLU A 415 30.64 9.02 5.33
CA GLU A 415 29.24 9.08 4.87
C GLU A 415 28.27 9.16 6.04
N ARG A 416 28.52 8.40 7.11
CA ARG A 416 27.66 8.41 8.29
C ARG A 416 27.73 9.74 9.06
N ILE A 417 28.88 10.42 9.05
CA ILE A 417 29.03 11.76 9.63
C ILE A 417 28.40 12.82 8.72
N GLU A 418 28.47 12.65 7.40
CA GLU A 418 27.80 13.52 6.43
C GLU A 418 26.28 13.44 6.58
N LEU A 419 25.73 12.22 6.63
CA LEU A 419 24.32 11.99 6.93
C LEU A 419 23.89 12.66 8.24
N LEU A 420 24.71 12.60 9.29
CA LEU A 420 24.42 13.29 10.55
C LEU A 420 24.32 14.81 10.37
N LYS A 421 25.20 15.42 9.56
CA LYS A 421 25.15 16.86 9.26
C LYS A 421 23.91 17.20 8.45
N GLU A 422 23.58 16.40 7.44
CA GLU A 422 22.39 16.60 6.61
C GLU A 422 21.10 16.53 7.46
N ILE A 423 21.01 15.59 8.42
CA ILE A 423 19.88 15.53 9.36
C ILE A 423 19.78 16.83 10.18
N HIS A 424 20.89 17.41 10.61
CA HIS A 424 20.90 18.66 11.37
C HIS A 424 20.57 19.90 10.52
N GLU A 425 20.90 19.87 9.23
CA GLU A 425 20.44 20.87 8.26
C GLU A 425 18.95 20.75 8.01
N GLU A 426 18.46 19.53 7.86
CA GLU A 426 17.05 19.22 7.67
C GLU A 426 16.22 19.61 8.90
N ALA A 427 16.74 19.36 10.11
CA ALA A 427 16.15 19.75 11.40
C ALA A 427 15.94 21.26 11.56
N ALA A 428 16.62 22.09 10.75
CA ALA A 428 16.48 23.54 10.77
C ALA A 428 15.40 24.07 9.81
N LYS A 429 14.82 23.19 8.96
CA LYS A 429 13.87 23.58 7.91
C LYS A 429 12.41 23.54 8.37
N ASP A 430 12.10 22.82 9.45
CA ASP A 430 10.78 22.82 10.07
C ASP A 430 10.90 22.89 11.60
N ALA A 431 10.15 23.82 12.19
CA ALA A 431 10.12 24.09 13.62
C ALA A 431 9.01 23.33 14.37
N SER A 432 8.20 22.53 13.66
CA SER A 432 7.12 21.75 14.26
C SER A 432 7.66 20.78 15.31
N HIS A 433 6.96 20.65 16.43
CA HIS A 433 7.39 19.77 17.52
C HIS A 433 7.45 18.30 17.09
N ALA A 434 6.52 17.87 16.24
CA ALA A 434 6.51 16.52 15.68
C ALA A 434 7.76 16.24 14.83
N PHE A 435 8.09 17.16 13.90
CA PHE A 435 9.26 17.02 13.05
C PHE A 435 10.56 17.07 13.86
N ALA A 436 10.67 17.99 14.82
CA ALA A 436 11.82 18.07 15.72
C ALA A 436 12.10 16.75 16.45
N LYS A 437 11.05 16.06 16.91
CA LYS A 437 11.15 14.74 17.55
C LYS A 437 11.65 13.67 16.57
N ALA A 438 11.20 13.71 15.31
CA ALA A 438 11.67 12.80 14.27
C ALA A 438 13.14 13.05 13.90
N ALA A 439 13.52 14.31 13.69
CA ALA A 439 14.91 14.70 13.42
C ALA A 439 15.84 14.31 14.57
N SER A 440 15.41 14.49 15.83
CA SER A 440 16.15 14.00 17.00
C SER A 440 16.29 12.48 17.02
N THR A 441 15.21 11.75 16.68
CA THR A 441 15.23 10.29 16.59
C THR A 441 16.21 9.80 15.53
N ALA A 442 16.20 10.42 14.34
CA ALA A 442 17.12 10.15 13.25
C ALA A 442 18.58 10.47 13.61
N SER A 443 18.84 11.65 14.18
CA SER A 443 20.17 12.06 14.61
C SER A 443 20.75 11.10 15.66
N LEU A 444 19.97 10.71 16.66
CA LEU A 444 20.39 9.74 17.67
C LEU A 444 20.58 8.32 17.13
N LEU A 445 19.83 7.92 16.11
CA LEU A 445 20.03 6.64 15.42
C LEU A 445 21.42 6.60 14.77
N VAL A 446 21.78 7.65 14.03
CA VAL A 446 23.09 7.79 13.36
C VAL A 446 24.23 7.95 14.38
N ALA A 447 24.03 8.75 15.44
CA ALA A 447 24.99 8.87 16.53
C ALA A 447 25.26 7.52 17.21
N SER A 448 24.21 6.72 17.44
CA SER A 448 24.33 5.41 18.06
C SER A 448 25.05 4.41 17.16
N SER A 449 24.86 4.48 15.83
CA SER A 449 25.58 3.61 14.89
C SER A 449 27.08 3.89 14.87
N LEU A 450 27.47 5.17 14.82
CA LEU A 450 28.87 5.60 14.95
C LEU A 450 29.49 5.16 16.28
N TYR A 451 28.77 5.32 17.39
CA TYR A 451 29.26 4.94 18.72
C TYR A 451 29.47 3.43 18.88
N ARG A 452 28.61 2.60 18.27
CA ARG A 452 28.75 1.13 18.28
C ARG A 452 30.02 0.66 17.58
N VAL A 453 30.42 1.33 16.49
CA VAL A 453 31.63 1.00 15.74
C VAL A 453 32.90 1.42 16.48
N ASP A 454 32.98 2.68 16.91
CA ASP A 454 34.06 3.17 17.76
C ASP A 454 33.56 4.25 18.71
N LYS A 455 33.65 3.98 20.01
CA LYS A 455 33.25 4.91 21.09
C LYS A 455 33.93 6.28 20.97
N ARG A 456 35.13 6.36 20.37
CA ARG A 456 35.88 7.62 20.16
C ARG A 456 35.22 8.52 19.13
N LEU A 457 34.38 7.98 18.24
CA LEU A 457 33.62 8.76 17.25
C LEU A 457 32.60 9.68 17.90
N VAL A 458 32.28 9.50 19.18
CA VAL A 458 31.49 10.46 19.96
C VAL A 458 32.05 11.88 19.87
N LYS A 459 33.38 12.05 19.73
CA LYS A 459 34.00 13.37 19.53
C LYS A 459 33.57 14.03 18.23
N LYS A 460 33.46 13.26 17.14
CA LYS A 460 33.00 13.76 15.83
C LYS A 460 31.49 14.09 15.89
N VAL A 461 30.69 13.21 16.47
CA VAL A 461 29.25 13.41 16.68
C VAL A 461 28.99 14.67 17.52
N ALA A 462 29.68 14.82 18.65
CA ALA A 462 29.59 16.00 19.51
C ALA A 462 30.00 17.29 18.77
N GLY A 463 30.96 17.19 17.83
CA GLY A 463 31.33 18.30 16.95
C GLY A 463 30.13 18.80 16.13
N VAL A 464 29.37 17.90 15.50
CA VAL A 464 28.18 18.26 14.71
C VAL A 464 27.10 18.92 15.58
N TYR A 465 26.84 18.37 16.75
CA TYR A 465 25.89 18.98 17.71
C TYR A 465 26.35 20.35 18.18
N ARG A 466 27.63 20.51 18.53
CA ARG A 466 28.21 21.81 18.91
C ARG A 466 28.06 22.83 17.79
N ASP A 467 28.43 22.47 16.57
CA ASP A 467 28.39 23.39 15.42
C ASP A 467 26.94 23.83 15.15
N THR A 468 26.00 22.89 15.22
CA THR A 468 24.56 23.18 15.11
C THR A 468 24.07 24.09 16.25
N GLN A 469 24.54 23.87 17.48
CA GLN A 469 24.19 24.69 18.63
C GLN A 469 24.73 26.12 18.51
N VAL A 470 25.97 26.29 18.04
CA VAL A 470 26.56 27.61 17.77
C VAL A 470 25.74 28.34 16.71
N GLN A 471 25.43 27.68 15.58
CA GLN A 471 24.60 28.24 14.51
C GLN A 471 23.20 28.61 15.02
N TRP A 472 22.63 27.81 15.92
CA TRP A 472 21.34 28.10 16.55
C TRP A 472 21.38 29.35 17.44
N VAL A 473 22.40 29.48 18.29
CA VAL A 473 22.58 30.66 19.17
C VAL A 473 22.87 31.93 18.38
N MET A 474 23.59 31.82 17.27
CA MET A 474 23.87 32.92 16.35
C MET A 474 22.65 33.31 15.48
N GLY A 475 21.56 32.54 15.53
CA GLY A 475 20.36 32.78 14.74
C GLY A 475 20.45 32.34 13.27
N GLU A 476 21.51 31.62 12.90
CA GLU A 476 21.75 31.13 11.53
C GLU A 476 20.89 29.89 11.20
N LYS A 477 20.58 29.05 12.21
CA LYS A 477 19.68 27.90 12.08
C LYS A 477 18.57 27.97 13.11
N LYS A 478 17.32 27.69 12.72
CA LYS A 478 16.18 27.60 13.66
C LYS A 478 15.93 26.13 14.01
N VAL A 479 16.47 25.68 15.14
CA VAL A 479 16.35 24.27 15.58
C VAL A 479 15.62 24.20 16.91
N ALA A 480 14.80 23.18 17.11
CA ALA A 480 14.11 22.96 18.38
C ALA A 480 15.08 22.54 19.49
N ALA A 481 14.92 23.10 20.69
CA ALA A 481 15.76 22.78 21.85
C ALA A 481 15.75 21.28 22.21
N GLY A 482 14.66 20.57 21.89
CA GLY A 482 14.51 19.12 22.10
C GLY A 482 15.63 18.29 21.47
N LEU A 483 16.17 18.70 20.31
CA LEU A 483 17.30 18.02 19.67
C LEU A 483 18.53 17.95 20.59
N PHE A 484 18.82 19.04 21.31
CA PHE A 484 19.96 19.11 22.22
C PHE A 484 19.67 18.42 23.56
N VAL A 485 18.45 18.52 24.06
CA VAL A 485 18.02 17.83 25.30
C VAL A 485 18.16 16.32 25.12
N ASP A 486 17.67 15.78 24.00
CA ASP A 486 17.76 14.36 23.69
C ASP A 486 19.21 13.89 23.50
N TRP A 487 20.08 14.72 22.93
CA TRP A 487 21.52 14.45 22.85
C TRP A 487 22.19 14.37 24.22
N VAL A 488 21.88 15.31 25.12
CA VAL A 488 22.40 15.28 26.50
C VAL A 488 21.90 14.04 27.24
N ASN A 489 20.62 13.70 27.11
CA ASN A 489 20.04 12.47 27.69
C ASN A 489 20.73 11.21 27.14
N TRP A 490 21.01 11.19 25.83
CA TRP A 490 21.77 10.11 25.20
C TRP A 490 23.19 10.02 25.78
N CYS A 491 23.89 11.14 25.94
CA CYS A 491 25.23 11.17 26.55
C CYS A 491 25.20 10.65 27.99
N GLN A 492 24.21 11.07 28.79
CA GLN A 492 24.03 10.61 30.16
C GLN A 492 23.82 9.09 30.23
N SER A 493 23.01 8.53 29.33
CA SER A 493 22.77 7.07 29.28
C SER A 493 24.04 6.26 28.98
N HIS A 494 24.95 6.79 28.15
CA HIS A 494 26.22 6.13 27.82
C HIS A 494 27.32 6.38 28.85
N ALA A 495 27.31 7.53 29.52
CA ALA A 495 28.21 7.83 30.62
C ALA A 495 27.94 6.90 31.82
N GLY A 496 26.67 6.66 32.15
CA GLY A 496 26.27 5.73 33.21
C GLY A 496 26.61 4.27 32.91
N ALA A 497 26.71 3.87 31.65
CA ALA A 497 27.12 2.52 31.23
C ALA A 497 28.65 2.33 31.14
N ALA A 498 29.43 3.41 31.24
CA ALA A 498 30.89 3.40 31.20
C ALA A 498 31.54 3.42 32.60
N GLN A 499 30.75 3.69 33.63
CA GLN A 499 31.08 3.52 35.05
C GLN A 499 30.75 2.10 35.48
#